data_AF-A0A8T4KP46-F1
#
_entry.id   AF-A0A8T4KP46-F1
#
_cell.length_a   1.000
_cell.length_b   1.000
_cell.length_c   1.000
_cell.angle_alpha   90.00
_cell.angle_beta   90.00
_cell.angle_gamma   90.00
#
_symmetry.space_group_name_H-M   'P 1'
#
loop_
_entity.id
_entity.type
_entity.pdbx_description
1 polymer ?
#
loop_
_entity_poly.entity_id
_entity_poly.type
_entity_poly.pdbx_seq_one_letter_code
_entity_poly.pdbx_strand_id
1 'polypeptide(L)'
;MQQKENLFFGRKDKYTIKSIQKIFEYSVKKAGIRKDVSCYTFRHSFATHLLERGVDIRYIQSLLGHARLQTTQTYTHVADSKLKNIQSPLDDIYSKPI
;
A
#
# COMPACT_ATOMS: atom_id res chain seq x y z
N MET A 1 4.19 -30.46 3.20
CA MET A 1 3.85 -29.35 4.13
C MET A 1 5.16 -28.69 4.56
N GLN A 2 5.43 -27.47 4.11
CA GLN A 2 6.68 -26.78 4.42
C GLN A 2 6.57 -26.18 5.82
N GLN A 3 7.45 -26.55 6.75
CA GLN A 3 7.53 -25.89 8.05
C GLN A 3 7.84 -24.41 7.80
N LYS A 4 6.98 -23.51 8.26
CA LYS A 4 7.26 -22.07 8.23
C LYS A 4 8.29 -21.80 9.31
N GLU A 5 9.57 -21.79 8.93
CA GLU A 5 10.63 -21.30 9.78
C GLU A 5 10.33 -19.83 10.15
N ASN A 6 10.48 -19.50 11.44
CA ASN A 6 10.31 -18.12 11.88
C ASN A 6 11.49 -17.31 11.33
N LEU A 7 11.21 -16.24 10.60
CA LEU A 7 12.26 -15.39 10.02
C LEU A 7 12.71 -14.27 10.98
N PHE A 8 11.86 -13.87 11.93
CA PHE A 8 12.07 -12.70 12.78
C PHE A 8 12.10 -13.07 14.27
N PHE A 9 13.31 -13.05 14.86
CA PHE A 9 13.56 -13.38 16.25
C PHE A 9 13.85 -12.14 17.09
N GLY A 10 13.23 -12.06 18.26
CA GLY A 10 13.59 -11.14 19.32
C GLY A 10 14.54 -11.79 20.34
N ARG A 11 14.77 -11.09 21.45
CA ARG A 11 15.75 -11.49 22.50
C ARG A 11 15.54 -12.87 23.15
N LYS A 12 14.33 -13.43 23.09
CA LYS A 12 14.01 -14.74 23.69
C LYS A 12 13.36 -15.71 22.70
N ASP A 13 12.52 -15.19 21.82
CA ASP A 13 11.77 -15.96 20.82
C ASP A 13 11.28 -14.97 19.74
N LYS A 14 10.41 -15.40 18.82
CA LYS A 14 9.80 -14.59 17.77
C LYS A 14 9.26 -13.25 18.28
N TYR A 15 9.40 -12.22 17.45
CA TYR A 15 8.76 -10.94 17.75
C TYR A 15 7.25 -11.12 17.90
N THR A 16 6.70 -10.60 18.99
CA THR A 16 5.26 -10.46 19.13
C THR A 16 4.79 -9.21 18.39
N ILE A 17 3.52 -9.20 17.96
CA ILE A 17 2.91 -8.02 17.34
C ILE A 17 3.07 -6.79 18.25
N LYS A 18 2.87 -6.97 19.57
CA LYS A 18 3.03 -5.90 20.57
C LYS A 18 4.45 -5.35 20.64
N SER A 19 5.46 -6.22 20.50
CA SER A 19 6.86 -5.81 20.46
C SER A 19 7.15 -4.93 19.25
N ILE A 20 6.64 -5.32 18.07
CA ILE A 20 6.79 -4.53 16.84
C ILE A 20 6.05 -3.20 16.94
N GLN A 21 4.82 -3.19 17.47
CA GLN A 21 4.06 -1.95 17.69
C GLN A 21 4.81 -0.97 18.59
N LYS A 22 5.40 -1.44 19.69
CA LYS A 22 6.21 -0.58 20.58
C LYS A 22 7.44 0.00 19.88
N ILE A 23 8.15 -0.81 19.09
CA ILE A 23 9.31 -0.36 18.32
C ILE A 23 8.88 0.72 17.31
N PHE A 24 7.74 0.50 16.65
CA PHE A 24 7.16 1.44 15.71
C PHE A 24 6.76 2.76 16.39
N GLU A 25 6.00 2.73 17.49
CA GLU A 25 5.59 3.91 18.25
C GLU A 25 6.79 4.75 18.72
N TYR A 26 7.83 4.08 19.22
CA TYR A 26 9.08 4.75 19.59
C TYR A 26 9.73 5.46 18.40
N SER A 27 9.76 4.79 17.24
CA SER A 27 10.33 5.34 16.00
C SER A 27 9.54 6.54 15.48
N VAL A 28 8.21 6.48 15.53
CA VAL A 28 7.29 7.59 15.16
C VAL A 28 7.54 8.82 16.02
N LYS A 29 7.65 8.64 17.34
CA LYS A 29 7.97 9.72 18.28
C LYS A 29 9.33 10.34 17.98
N LYS A 30 10.35 9.50 17.73
CA LYS A 30 11.70 9.96 17.40
C LYS A 30 11.75 10.71 16.06
N ALA A 31 10.91 10.32 15.10
CA ALA A 31 10.79 11.01 13.81
C ALA A 31 9.98 12.32 13.88
N GLY A 32 9.42 12.69 15.05
CA GLY A 32 8.63 13.91 15.21
C GLY A 32 7.26 13.88 14.53
N ILE A 33 6.77 12.69 14.15
CA ILE A 33 5.48 12.53 13.49
C ILE A 33 4.37 12.71 14.55
N ARG A 34 3.53 13.73 14.35
CA ARG A 34 2.42 14.08 15.27
C ARG A 34 1.08 13.43 14.89
N LYS A 35 1.01 12.85 13.68
CA LYS A 35 -0.20 12.19 13.19
C LYS A 35 -0.34 10.84 13.88
N ASP A 36 -1.58 10.41 14.08
CA ASP A 36 -1.86 9.05 14.51
C ASP A 36 -1.51 8.09 13.37
N VAL A 37 -0.54 7.23 13.60
CA VAL A 37 0.00 6.29 12.61
C VAL A 37 0.26 4.95 13.27
N SER A 38 0.10 3.88 12.50
CA SER A 38 0.38 2.51 12.93
C SER A 38 1.18 1.76 11.86
N CYS A 39 1.57 0.52 12.13
CA CYS A 39 2.19 -0.34 11.11
C CYS A 39 1.30 -0.51 9.86
N TYR A 40 -0.03 -0.41 10.00
CA TYR A 40 -0.94 -0.44 8.85
C TYR A 40 -0.79 0.81 7.96
N THR A 41 -0.44 1.97 8.54
CA THR A 41 -0.17 3.19 7.77
C THR A 41 0.98 2.99 6.78
N PHE A 42 2.03 2.25 7.15
CA PHE A 42 3.11 1.91 6.20
C PHE A 42 2.63 1.03 5.05
N ARG A 43 1.77 0.04 5.33
CA ARG A 43 1.15 -0.77 4.28
C ARG A 43 0.31 0.09 3.33
N HIS A 44 -0.46 1.04 3.88
CA HIS A 44 -1.25 1.96 3.08
C HIS A 44 -0.37 2.87 2.22
N SER A 45 0.69 3.46 2.79
CA SER A 45 1.64 4.30 2.05
C SER A 45 2.35 3.55 0.92
N PHE A 46 2.73 2.29 1.15
CA PHE A 46 3.32 1.44 0.11
C PHE A 46 2.34 1.23 -1.06
N ALA A 47 1.09 0.90 -0.76
CA ALA A 47 0.07 0.70 -1.78
C ALA A 47 -0.22 1.97 -2.59
N THR A 48 -0.38 3.12 -1.90
CA THR A 48 -0.56 4.42 -2.55
C THR A 48 0.59 4.76 -3.47
N HIS A 49 1.84 4.57 -3.03
CA HIS A 49 3.01 4.84 -3.86
C HIS A 49 3.15 3.94 -5.09
N LEU A 50 2.68 2.69 -5.03
CA LEU A 50 2.61 1.83 -6.21
C LEU A 50 1.54 2.34 -7.19
N LEU A 51 0.38 2.73 -6.67
CA LEU A 51 -0.72 3.23 -7.49
C LEU A 51 -0.38 4.58 -8.15
N GLU A 52 0.26 5.49 -7.42
CA GLU A 52 0.80 6.76 -7.94
C GLU A 52 1.84 6.54 -9.05
N ARG A 53 2.61 5.45 -8.99
CA ARG A 53 3.52 5.03 -10.07
C ARG A 53 2.83 4.34 -11.24
N GLY A 54 1.52 4.12 -11.17
CA GLY A 54 0.73 3.51 -12.24
C GLY A 54 0.77 1.98 -12.25
N VAL A 55 1.18 1.37 -11.14
CA VAL A 55 1.10 -0.09 -11.00
C VAL A 55 -0.37 -0.51 -10.93
N ASP A 56 -0.73 -1.54 -11.70
CA ASP A 56 -2.10 -2.05 -11.72
C ASP A 56 -2.52 -2.53 -10.32
N ILE A 57 -3.75 -2.19 -9.94
CA ILE A 57 -4.33 -2.50 -8.64
C ILE A 57 -4.37 -4.00 -8.32
N ARG A 58 -4.45 -4.88 -9.33
CA ARG A 58 -4.41 -6.34 -9.18
C ARG A 58 -3.03 -6.83 -8.78
N TYR A 59 -1.97 -6.21 -9.29
CA TYR A 59 -0.59 -6.50 -8.84
C TYR A 59 -0.38 -6.01 -7.41
N ILE A 60 -0.87 -4.80 -7.09
CA ILE A 60 -0.81 -4.26 -5.73
C ILE A 60 -1.55 -5.18 -4.74
N GLN A 61 -2.75 -5.64 -5.10
CA GLN A 61 -3.53 -6.59 -4.28
C GLN A 61 -2.74 -7.88 -4.02
N SER A 62 -2.09 -8.42 -5.04
CA SER A 62 -1.30 -9.65 -4.95
C SER A 62 -0.08 -9.46 -4.04
N LEU A 63 0.65 -8.35 -4.19
CA LEU A 63 1.81 -8.01 -3.34
C LEU A 63 1.43 -7.81 -1.86
N LEU A 64 0.24 -7.28 -1.59
CA LEU A 64 -0.26 -7.07 -0.24
C LEU A 64 -0.90 -8.33 0.38
N GLY A 65 -1.13 -9.37 -0.41
CA GLY A 65 -1.80 -10.60 0.03
C GLY A 65 -3.27 -10.37 0.42
N HIS A 66 -3.94 -9.39 -0.19
CA HIS A 66 -5.33 -9.06 0.11
C HIS A 66 -6.29 -10.06 -0.54
N ALA A 67 -7.04 -10.80 0.29
CA ALA A 67 -8.05 -11.76 -0.16
C ALA A 67 -9.22 -11.11 -0.92
N ARG A 68 -9.49 -9.81 -0.70
CA ARG A 68 -10.60 -9.07 -1.31
C ARG A 68 -10.13 -7.76 -1.92
N LEU A 69 -10.58 -7.46 -3.14
CA LEU A 69 -10.27 -6.20 -3.84
C LEU A 69 -10.76 -4.96 -3.12
N GLN A 70 -11.88 -5.05 -2.38
CA GLN A 70 -12.43 -3.89 -1.66
C GLN A 70 -11.41 -3.25 -0.71
N THR A 71 -10.51 -4.04 -0.12
CA THR A 71 -9.44 -3.53 0.79
C THR A 71 -8.31 -2.80 0.06
N THR A 72 -8.15 -3.02 -1.25
CA THR A 72 -7.17 -2.33 -2.10
C THR A 72 -7.80 -1.15 -2.83
N GLN A 73 -9.11 -1.19 -3.10
CA GLN A 73 -9.85 -0.07 -3.69
C GLN A 73 -9.94 1.15 -2.76
N THR A 74 -9.74 1.00 -1.45
CA THR A 74 -9.57 2.16 -0.55
C THR A 74 -8.41 3.08 -1.00
N TYR A 75 -7.41 2.57 -1.72
CA TYR A 75 -6.28 3.37 -2.22
C TYR A 75 -6.59 4.16 -3.49
N THR A 76 -7.62 3.78 -4.27
CA THR A 76 -7.92 4.47 -5.53
C THR A 76 -8.46 5.87 -5.32
N HIS A 77 -9.18 6.11 -4.22
CA HIS A 77 -9.62 7.46 -3.85
C HIS A 77 -8.44 8.43 -3.62
N VAL A 78 -7.26 7.93 -3.27
CA VAL A 78 -6.07 8.74 -3.00
C VAL A 78 -5.29 9.03 -4.29
N ALA A 79 -5.36 8.14 -5.29
CA ALA A 79 -4.68 8.28 -6.57
C ALA A 79 -5.56 8.83 -7.71
N ASP A 80 -6.77 9.29 -7.38
CA ASP A 80 -7.83 9.77 -8.29
C ASP A 80 -7.38 10.93 -9.20
N SER A 81 -6.23 11.54 -8.91
CA SER A 81 -5.55 12.52 -9.75
C SER A 81 -5.30 12.03 -11.19
N LYS A 82 -5.16 10.71 -11.42
CA LYS A 82 -4.90 10.14 -12.75
C LYS A 82 -6.16 9.89 -13.60
N LEU A 83 -7.33 9.69 -12.99
CA LEU A 83 -8.57 9.44 -13.73
C LEU A 83 -9.02 10.67 -14.53
N LYS A 84 -8.67 11.87 -14.09
CA LYS A 84 -8.93 13.12 -14.82
C LYS A 84 -8.19 13.23 -16.16
N ASN A 85 -7.15 12.43 -16.39
CA ASN A 85 -6.34 12.44 -17.62
C ASN A 85 -6.65 11.28 -18.57
N ILE A 86 -7.68 10.48 -18.29
CA ILE A 86 -8.10 9.44 -19.24
C ILE A 86 -8.91 10.10 -20.35
N GLN A 87 -8.30 10.21 -21.53
CA GLN A 87 -8.99 10.63 -22.75
C GLN A 87 -9.92 9.50 -23.22
N SER A 88 -11.09 9.87 -23.71
CA SER A 88 -12.02 8.89 -24.28
C SER A 88 -11.37 8.30 -25.54
N PRO A 89 -11.47 6.98 -25.77
CA PRO A 89 -11.08 6.39 -27.04
C PRO A 89 -11.77 7.04 -28.25
N LEU A 90 -12.94 7.63 -28.04
CA LEU A 90 -13.67 8.37 -29.07
C LEU A 90 -13.02 9.74 -29.38
N ASP A 91 -12.41 10.39 -28.39
CA ASP A 91 -11.73 11.69 -28.59
C ASP A 91 -10.53 11.54 -29.54
N ASP A 92 -9.90 10.36 -29.55
CA ASP A 92 -8.76 10.03 -30.42
C ASP A 92 -9.18 9.72 -31.87
N ILE A 93 -10.43 9.29 -32.08
CA ILE A 93 -10.98 8.99 -33.42
C ILE A 93 -11.30 10.28 -34.19
N TYR A 94 -11.75 11.33 -33.50
CA TYR A 94 -12.13 12.60 -34.13
C TYR A 94 -10.98 13.62 -34.22
N SER A 95 -9.79 13.32 -33.69
CA SER A 95 -8.64 14.24 -33.64
C SER A 95 -7.74 14.20 -34.89
N LYS A 96 -7.86 13.18 -35.74
CA LYS A 96 -7.12 13.11 -37.01
C LYS A 96 -7.88 13.84 -38.12
N PRO A 97 -7.30 14.89 -38.74
CA PRO A 97 -7.86 15.44 -39.96
C PRO A 97 -7.71 14.39 -41.08
N ILE A 98 -8.78 14.24 -41.87
CA ILE A 98 -8.82 13.43 -43.10
C ILE A 98 -7.84 14.01 -44.11
#